data_AF-A0A7V6P1S4-F1
#
_entry.id   AF-A0A7V6P1S4-F1
#
_cell.length_a   1.000
_cell.length_b   1.000
_cell.length_c   1.000
_cell.angle_alpha   90.00
_cell.angle_beta   90.00
_cell.angle_gamma   90.00
#
_symmetry.space_group_name_H-M   'P 1'
#
loop_
_entity.id
_entity.type
_entity.pdbx_description
1 polymer ?
#
loop_
_entity_poly.entity_id
_entity_poly.type
_entity_poly.pdbx_seq_one_letter_code
_entity_poly.pdbx_strand_id
1 'polypeptide(L)'
;MLGYVSNVNSFPQPLTPEEETEYLTRFRNGDEEARNVLIERNLRLVAHIVKKYSSYSNESDDLISIGTIGLIKAIQTFDHKKGTRLATYAARCIENEI
;
A
#
# COMPACT_ATOMS: atom_id res chain seq x y z
N MET A 1 10.96 -17.04 -2.84
CA MET A 1 10.29 -16.85 -1.53
C MET A 1 10.58 -15.42 -1.13
N LEU A 2 9.64 -14.50 -1.36
CA LEU A 2 9.84 -13.06 -1.14
C LEU A 2 9.96 -12.81 0.36
N GLY A 3 11.19 -12.57 0.83
CA GLY A 3 11.51 -12.29 2.22
C GLY A 3 11.00 -10.91 2.61
N TYR A 4 9.79 -10.86 3.16
CA TYR A 4 9.15 -9.62 3.62
C TYR A 4 9.66 -9.17 5.01
N VAL A 5 10.57 -9.93 5.62
CA VAL A 5 10.94 -9.77 7.03
C VAL A 5 12.44 -9.50 7.15
N SER A 6 12.88 -8.26 6.92
CA SER A 6 14.23 -7.85 7.35
C SER A 6 14.39 -6.35 7.66
N ASN A 7 13.48 -5.45 7.25
CA ASN A 7 13.69 -4.03 7.55
C ASN A 7 12.41 -3.21 7.73
N VAL A 8 11.65 -3.49 8.79
CA VAL A 8 10.59 -2.59 9.29
C VAL A 8 11.12 -1.29 9.91
N ASN A 9 12.44 -1.05 9.91
CA ASN A 9 13.06 0.07 10.65
C ASN A 9 13.21 1.38 9.85
N SER A 10 12.75 1.49 8.60
CA SER A 10 12.58 2.78 7.92
C SER A 10 11.67 2.64 6.70
N PHE A 11 10.36 2.65 6.91
CA PHE A 11 9.45 2.88 5.79
C PHE A 11 9.76 4.24 5.17
N PRO A 12 9.85 4.33 3.83
CA PRO A 12 10.07 5.60 3.18
C PRO A 12 8.93 6.58 3.51
N GLN A 13 9.24 7.88 3.51
CA GLN A 13 8.23 8.90 3.79
C GLN A 13 7.04 8.78 2.83
N PRO A 14 5.81 9.08 3.25
CA PRO A 14 4.69 9.10 2.31
C PRO A 14 4.95 10.12 1.19
N LEU A 15 4.48 9.82 -0.01
CA LEU A 15 4.54 10.74 -1.14
C LEU A 15 3.69 11.99 -0.86
N THR A 16 4.10 13.13 -1.40
CA THR A 16 3.22 14.30 -1.45
C THR A 16 2.08 14.05 -2.46
N PRO A 17 0.95 14.78 -2.39
CA PRO A 17 -0.15 14.64 -3.36
C PRO A 17 0.28 14.83 -4.81
N GLU A 18 1.26 15.71 -5.04
CA GLU A 18 1.82 15.98 -6.36
C GLU A 18 2.65 14.78 -6.86
N GLU A 19 3.54 14.25 -6.02
CA GLU A 19 4.32 13.06 -6.34
C GLU A 19 3.42 11.84 -6.56
N GLU A 20 2.40 11.65 -5.72
CA GLU A 20 1.43 10.56 -5.85
C GLU A 20 0.73 10.61 -7.22
N THR A 21 0.32 11.80 -7.64
CA THR A 21 -0.30 12.01 -8.96
C THR A 21 0.66 11.70 -10.11
N GLU A 22 1.93 12.10 -9.97
CA GLU A 22 2.98 11.82 -10.95
C GLU A 22 3.22 10.31 -11.08
N TYR A 23 3.43 9.59 -9.98
CA TYR A 23 3.65 8.14 -10.00
C TYR A 23 2.41 7.38 -10.49
N LEU A 24 1.20 7.81 -10.12
CA LEU A 24 -0.03 7.22 -10.65
C LEU A 24 -0.16 7.41 -12.17
N THR A 25 0.27 8.57 -12.67
CA THR A 25 0.26 8.85 -14.12
C THR A 25 1.28 7.98 -14.84
N ARG A 26 2.50 7.85 -14.30
CA ARG A 26 3.53 6.94 -14.84
C ARG A 26 3.06 5.49 -14.84
N PHE A 27 2.47 5.04 -13.74
CA PHE A 27 1.90 3.69 -13.65
C PHE A 27 0.82 3.47 -14.72
N ARG A 28 -0.07 4.43 -14.94
CA ARG A 28 -1.09 4.37 -16.01
C ARG A 28 -0.48 4.33 -17.41
N ASN A 29 0.72 4.87 -17.60
CA ASN A 29 1.48 4.80 -18.84
C ASN A 29 2.28 3.48 -19.00
N GLY A 30 2.15 2.54 -18.06
CA GLY A 30 2.83 1.23 -18.11
C GLY A 30 4.15 1.15 -17.34
N ASP A 31 4.47 2.16 -16.52
CA ASP A 31 5.67 2.15 -15.68
C ASP A 31 5.47 1.26 -14.45
N GLU A 32 6.09 0.07 -14.47
CA GLU A 32 6.05 -0.87 -13.34
C GLU A 32 6.87 -0.40 -12.14
N GLU A 33 7.90 0.42 -12.34
CA GLU A 33 8.68 0.98 -11.23
C GLU A 33 7.84 1.99 -10.45
N ALA A 34 7.03 2.77 -11.15
CA ALA A 34 6.07 3.68 -10.50
C ALA A 34 5.08 2.93 -9.59
N ARG A 35 4.64 1.73 -10.01
CA ARG A 35 3.82 0.85 -9.17
C ARG A 35 4.58 0.40 -7.92
N ASN A 36 5.83 -0.03 -8.07
CA ASN A 36 6.65 -0.48 -6.95
C ASN A 36 6.83 0.64 -5.92
N VAL A 37 7.15 1.85 -6.37
CA VAL A 37 7.26 3.04 -5.52
C VAL A 37 5.95 3.32 -4.79
N LEU A 38 4.81 3.31 -5.49
CA LEU A 38 3.50 3.52 -4.85
C LEU A 38 3.22 2.48 -3.77
N ILE A 39 3.55 1.21 -4.00
CA ILE A 39 3.39 0.14 -3.01
C ILE A 39 4.29 0.41 -1.81
N GLU A 40 5.61 0.54 -2.01
CA GLU A 40 6.60 0.72 -0.95
C GLU A 40 6.30 1.92 -0.04
N ARG A 41 5.90 3.05 -0.63
CA ARG A 41 5.54 4.29 0.09
C ARG A 41 4.26 4.14 0.92
N ASN A 42 3.42 3.16 0.60
CA ASN A 42 2.17 2.86 1.30
C ASN A 42 2.23 1.58 2.16
N LEU A 43 3.33 0.83 2.18
CA LEU A 43 3.46 -0.37 3.03
C LEU A 43 3.31 -0.07 4.52
N ARG A 44 3.73 1.12 4.96
CA ARG A 44 3.53 1.57 6.35
C ARG A 44 2.04 1.58 6.74
N LEU A 45 1.15 1.92 5.80
CA LEU A 45 -0.28 1.93 6.03
C LEU A 45 -0.80 0.50 6.24
N VAL A 46 -0.36 -0.44 5.39
CA VAL A 46 -0.71 -1.88 5.53
C VAL A 46 -0.30 -2.39 6.90
N ALA A 47 0.95 -2.13 7.30
CA ALA A 47 1.44 -2.54 8.62
C ALA A 47 0.65 -1.93 9.78
N HIS A 48 0.25 -0.66 9.65
CA HIS A 48 -0.56 0.01 10.66
C HIS A 48 -1.96 -0.60 10.78
N ILE A 49 -2.62 -0.88 9.65
CA ILE A 49 -3.95 -1.49 9.62
C ILE A 49 -3.86 -2.91 10.17
N VAL A 50 -2.99 -3.76 9.63
CA VAL A 50 -2.82 -5.15 10.06
C VAL A 50 -2.55 -5.25 11.56
N LYS A 51 -1.73 -4.35 12.12
CA LYS A 51 -1.45 -4.32 13.57
C LYS A 51 -2.72 -4.15 14.42
N LYS A 52 -3.77 -3.53 13.90
CA LYS A 52 -5.07 -3.39 14.57
C LYS A 52 -5.88 -4.69 14.56
N TYR A 53 -5.66 -5.56 13.57
CA TYR A 53 -6.38 -6.82 13.38
C TYR A 53 -5.60 -8.05 13.89
N SER A 54 -4.27 -8.00 13.90
CA SER A 54 -3.44 -9.10 14.38
C SER A 54 -3.43 -9.15 15.91
N SER A 55 -3.97 -10.23 16.49
CA SER A 55 -3.90 -10.50 17.93
C SER A 55 -2.66 -11.31 18.32
N TYR A 56 -2.07 -12.06 17.37
CA TYR A 56 -0.87 -12.89 17.56
C TYR A 56 0.16 -12.64 16.46
N SER A 57 1.44 -12.82 16.80
CA SER A 57 2.57 -12.53 15.91
C SER A 57 2.62 -13.38 14.64
N ASN A 58 2.12 -14.62 14.67
CA ASN A 58 2.11 -15.49 13.49
C ASN A 58 1.02 -15.12 12.47
N GLU A 59 -0.07 -14.49 12.90
CA GLU A 59 -1.13 -14.02 11.99
C GLU A 59 -0.72 -12.74 11.28
N SER A 60 0.19 -11.95 11.86
CA SER A 60 0.62 -10.68 11.29
C SER A 60 1.22 -10.83 9.89
N ASP A 61 2.09 -11.82 9.64
CA ASP A 61 2.73 -12.00 8.31
C ASP A 61 1.70 -12.36 7.20
N ASP A 62 0.73 -13.21 7.52
CA ASP A 62 -0.33 -13.58 6.59
C ASP A 62 -1.24 -12.38 6.29
N LEU A 63 -1.65 -11.64 7.32
CA LEU A 63 -2.47 -10.43 7.18
C LEU A 63 -1.73 -9.31 6.44
N ILE A 64 -0.41 -9.18 6.61
CA ILE A 64 0.43 -8.26 5.82
C ILE A 64 0.44 -8.64 4.35
N SER A 65 0.53 -9.94 4.04
CA SER A 65 0.50 -10.43 2.66
C SER A 65 -0.86 -10.13 2.01
N ILE A 66 -1.96 -10.42 2.71
CA ILE A 66 -3.33 -10.12 2.28
C ILE A 66 -3.54 -8.61 2.11
N GLY A 67 -3.14 -7.81 3.11
CA GLY A 67 -3.25 -6.36 3.07
C GLY A 67 -2.43 -5.73 1.94
N THR A 68 -1.26 -6.30 1.62
CA THR A 68 -0.46 -5.87 0.46
C THR A 68 -1.20 -6.13 -0.86
N ILE A 69 -1.92 -7.24 -0.99
CA ILE A 69 -2.78 -7.51 -2.16
C ILE A 69 -3.90 -6.46 -2.24
N GLY A 70 -4.54 -6.12 -1.12
CA GLY A 70 -5.54 -5.06 -1.04
C GLY A 70 -4.99 -3.69 -1.44
N LEU A 71 -3.77 -3.35 -1.03
CA LEU A 71 -3.08 -2.12 -1.44
C LEU A 71 -2.80 -2.10 -2.95
N ILE A 72 -2.32 -3.20 -3.53
CA ILE A 72 -2.05 -3.29 -4.97
C ILE A 72 -3.34 -3.08 -5.76
N LYS A 73 -4.42 -3.75 -5.37
CA LYS A 73 -5.75 -3.56 -5.97
C LYS A 73 -6.19 -2.10 -5.86
N ALA A 74 -6.01 -1.49 -4.69
CA ALA A 74 -6.36 -0.09 -4.48
C ALA A 74 -5.61 0.84 -5.44
N ILE A 75 -4.30 0.65 -5.62
CA ILE A 75 -3.49 1.44 -6.56
C ILE A 75 -4.00 1.25 -8.01
N GLN A 76 -4.37 0.02 -8.38
CA GLN A 76 -4.90 -0.29 -9.71
C GLN A 76 -6.26 0.36 -9.98
N THR A 77 -7.15 0.41 -8.99
CA THR A 77 -8.52 0.93 -9.14
C THR A 77 -8.68 2.38 -8.70
N PHE A 78 -7.62 3.01 -8.16
CA PHE A 78 -7.68 4.36 -7.64
C PHE A 78 -7.90 5.39 -8.75
N ASP A 79 -8.79 6.33 -8.46
CA ASP A 79 -9.08 7.45 -9.33
C ASP A 79 -8.88 8.77 -8.58
N HIS A 80 -7.79 9.46 -8.90
CA HIS A 80 -7.46 10.77 -8.34
C HIS A 80 -8.55 11.82 -8.61
N LYS A 81 -9.39 11.64 -9.64
CA LYS A 81 -10.49 12.56 -9.96
C LYS A 81 -11.59 12.58 -8.90
N LYS A 82 -11.64 11.56 -8.03
CA LYS A 82 -12.61 11.48 -6.92
C LYS A 82 -12.22 12.34 -5.70
N GLY A 83 -11.11 13.07 -5.76
CA GLY A 83 -10.70 14.01 -4.70
C GLY A 83 -10.35 13.38 -3.36
N THR A 84 -10.22 12.05 -3.31
CA THR A 84 -9.84 11.29 -2.11
C THR A 84 -8.36 10.96 -2.19
N ARG A 85 -7.63 10.96 -1.07
CA ARG A 85 -6.22 10.54 -1.03
C ARG A 85 -6.10 9.04 -1.30
N LEU A 86 -5.04 8.60 -2.00
CA LEU A 86 -4.79 7.18 -2.21
C LEU A 86 -4.73 6.42 -0.89
N ALA A 87 -4.05 6.97 0.12
CA ALA A 87 -3.97 6.34 1.45
C ALA A 87 -5.35 6.05 2.07
N THR A 88 -6.32 6.96 1.93
CA THR A 88 -7.68 6.76 2.46
C THR A 88 -8.43 5.69 1.68
N TYR A 89 -8.29 5.68 0.35
CA TYR A 89 -8.91 4.65 -0.49
C TYR A 89 -8.27 3.26 -0.25
N ALA A 90 -6.94 3.22 -0.21
CA ALA A 90 -6.15 2.03 0.09
C ALA A 90 -6.50 1.46 1.45
N ALA A 91 -6.66 2.30 2.49
CA ALA A 91 -7.06 1.82 3.81
C ALA A 91 -8.35 1.00 3.75
N ARG A 92 -9.37 1.49 3.04
CA ARG A 92 -10.65 0.76 2.88
C ARG A 92 -10.49 -0.53 2.08
N CYS A 93 -9.64 -0.55 1.06
CA CYS A 93 -9.36 -1.76 0.29
C CYS A 93 -8.61 -2.80 1.12
N ILE A 94 -7.66 -2.36 1.94
CA ILE A 94 -6.89 -3.22 2.85
C ILE A 94 -7.85 -3.82 3.89
N GLU A 95 -8.66 -2.99 4.58
CA GLU A 95 -9.65 -3.45 5.56
C GLU A 95 -10.72 -4.39 4.98
N ASN A 96 -10.98 -4.34 3.67
CA ASN A 96 -11.94 -5.24 3.01
C ASN A 96 -11.33 -6.60 2.64
N GLU A 97 -10.01 -6.69 2.51
CA GLU A 97 -9.32 -7.93 2.12
C GLU A 97 -8.85 -8.74 3.33
N ILE A 98 -8.54 -8.05 4.45
CA ILE A 98 -8.18 -8.63 5.76
C ILE A 98 -9.46 -9.05 6.50
#